data_AF-G3ABW1-F1
#
_entry.id   AF-G3ABW1-F1
#
_cell.length_a   1.000
_cell.length_b   1.000
_cell.length_c   1.000
_cell.angle_alpha   90.00
_cell.angle_beta   90.00
_cell.angle_gamma   90.00
#
_symmetry.space_group_name_H-M   'P 1'
#
loop_
_entity.id
_entity.type
_entity.pdbx_description
1 polymer ?
#
loop_
_entity_poly.entity_id
_entity_poly.type
_entity_poly.pdbx_seq_one_letter_code
_entity_poly.pdbx_strand_id
1 'polypeptide(L)'
;MIHTSNKTSFLCTLPGAARDIVYSITVGFVDPEHPNCVQFTSFVGEGRRSFRVLASESDLPSAALCSVEIFCRLAIGQAIRDSLYAKTAEGDHVLDMCVQPWQGELRPVGSRNEQRLPRSHSLG
;
A
#
# COMPACT_ATOMS: atom_id res chain seq x y z
N MET A 1 24.52 -2.71 5.87
CA MET A 1 23.29 -2.18 6.51
C MET A 1 22.31 -1.94 5.37
N ILE A 2 21.33 -2.82 5.22
CA ILE A 2 20.44 -2.84 4.05
C ILE A 2 19.60 -1.56 4.14
N HIS A 3 19.70 -0.69 3.13
CA HIS A 3 18.78 0.44 2.95
C HIS A 3 17.37 -0.15 2.75
N THR A 4 16.66 -0.44 3.84
CA THR A 4 15.22 -0.66 3.80
C THR A 4 14.64 0.66 3.38
N SER A 5 14.39 0.79 2.07
CA SER A 5 13.78 1.96 1.48
C SER A 5 12.49 2.23 2.26
N ASN A 6 12.46 3.32 3.05
CA ASN A 6 11.32 3.80 3.86
C ASN A 6 10.17 4.28 2.94
N LYS A 7 9.78 3.44 2.00
CA LYS A 7 8.66 3.68 1.10
C LYS A 7 7.40 3.35 1.88
N THR A 8 6.70 4.40 2.28
CA THR A 8 5.40 4.32 2.95
C THR A 8 4.25 4.50 1.96
N SER A 9 4.55 4.65 0.66
CA SER A 9 3.55 4.86 -0.39
C SER A 9 3.83 3.98 -1.60
N PHE A 10 2.79 3.32 -2.10
CA PHE A 10 2.87 2.41 -3.24
C PHE A 10 1.67 2.60 -4.17
N LEU A 11 1.74 2.00 -5.35
CA LEU A 11 0.66 1.85 -6.30
C LEU A 11 0.35 0.35 -6.40
N CYS A 12 -0.94 0.05 -6.38
CA CYS A 12 -1.45 -1.27 -6.70
C CYS A 12 -2.66 -1.14 -7.63
N THR A 13 -3.02 -2.24 -8.28
CA THR A 13 -4.21 -2.32 -9.11
C THR A 13 -5.20 -3.27 -8.44
N LEU A 14 -6.41 -2.78 -8.17
CA LEU A 14 -7.50 -3.58 -7.62
C LEU A 14 -8.57 -3.81 -8.70
N PRO A 15 -9.33 -4.92 -8.62
CA PRO A 15 -10.48 -5.13 -9.49
C PRO A 15 -11.49 -3.99 -9.34
N GLY A 16 -12.08 -3.55 -10.45
CA GLY A 16 -13.15 -2.56 -10.45
C GLY A 16 -14.37 -3.05 -11.23
N ALA A 17 -15.51 -2.38 -11.04
CA ALA A 17 -16.81 -2.82 -11.58
C ALA A 17 -16.83 -3.04 -13.11
N ALA A 18 -16.07 -2.24 -13.87
CA ALA A 18 -15.99 -2.34 -15.33
C ALA A 18 -14.57 -2.64 -15.86
N ARG A 19 -13.55 -2.29 -15.08
CA ARG A 19 -12.13 -2.48 -15.37
C ARG A 19 -11.32 -2.37 -14.09
N ASP A 20 -10.10 -2.87 -14.13
CA ASP A 20 -9.12 -2.68 -13.08
C ASP A 20 -8.85 -1.20 -12.79
N ILE A 21 -8.71 -0.86 -11.50
CA ILE A 21 -8.54 0.51 -11.02
C ILE A 21 -7.21 0.61 -10.28
N VAL A 22 -6.42 1.63 -10.63
CA VAL A 22 -5.18 1.94 -9.93
C VAL A 22 -5.51 2.69 -8.64
N TYR A 23 -4.92 2.21 -7.54
CA TYR A 23 -4.96 2.83 -6.23
C TYR A 23 -3.55 3.27 -5.82
N SER A 24 -3.48 4.48 -5.29
CA SER A 24 -2.37 4.89 -4.43
C SER A 24 -2.65 4.38 -3.04
N ILE A 25 -1.69 3.65 -2.47
CA ILE A 25 -1.73 3.24 -1.08
C ILE A 25 -0.72 4.04 -0.27
N THR A 26 -1.11 4.43 0.93
CA THR A 26 -0.25 5.12 1.89
C THR A 26 -0.37 4.43 3.24
N VAL A 27 0.76 4.11 3.85
CA VAL A 27 0.84 3.48 5.17
C VAL A 27 0.93 4.56 6.23
N GLY A 28 0.02 4.51 7.19
CA GLY A 28 0.06 5.30 8.41
C GLY A 28 0.65 4.51 9.57
N PHE A 29 1.13 5.26 10.54
CA PHE A 29 1.91 4.77 11.67
C PHE A 29 1.38 5.45 12.94
N VAL A 30 1.25 4.68 14.03
CA VAL A 30 0.99 5.28 15.36
C VAL A 30 2.25 5.95 15.90
N ASP A 31 3.39 5.32 15.63
CA ASP A 31 4.74 5.79 15.95
C ASP A 31 5.71 5.20 14.90
N PRO A 32 7.00 5.61 14.86
CA PRO A 32 7.91 5.23 13.77
C PRO A 32 8.10 3.72 13.56
N GLU A 33 7.79 2.90 14.56
CA GLU A 33 8.03 1.45 14.53
C GLU A 33 6.75 0.64 14.30
N HIS A 34 5.55 1.20 14.53
CA HIS A 34 4.29 0.46 14.46
C HIS A 34 3.37 0.99 13.35
N PRO A 35 3.37 0.35 12.16
CA PRO A 35 2.38 0.63 11.13
C PRO A 35 1.00 0.23 11.63
N ASN A 36 0.01 1.10 11.45
CA ASN A 36 -1.33 0.89 11.96
C ASN A 36 -2.42 0.92 10.89
N CYS A 37 -2.15 1.50 9.73
CA CYS A 37 -3.18 1.62 8.70
C CYS A 37 -2.61 1.63 7.30
N VAL A 38 -3.39 1.14 6.34
CA VAL A 38 -3.16 1.27 4.91
C VAL A 38 -4.36 2.00 4.32
N GLN A 39 -4.13 3.22 3.84
CA GLN A 39 -5.12 4.01 3.16
C GLN A 39 -5.04 3.80 1.66
N PHE A 40 -6.16 3.42 1.06
CA PHE A 40 -6.32 3.30 -0.38
C PHE A 40 -6.97 4.58 -0.90
N THR A 41 -6.44 5.14 -1.98
CA THR A 41 -7.03 6.29 -2.66
C THR A 41 -6.91 6.14 -4.17
N SER A 42 -8.03 6.23 -4.87
CA SER A 42 -8.06 6.32 -6.32
C SER A 42 -8.73 7.62 -6.77
N PHE A 43 -8.17 8.18 -7.84
CA PHE A 43 -8.69 9.34 -8.55
C PHE A 43 -9.26 8.97 -9.93
N VAL A 44 -9.31 7.67 -10.26
CA VAL A 44 -9.74 7.17 -11.56
C VAL A 44 -11.23 6.82 -11.52
N GLY A 45 -12.03 7.38 -12.43
CA GLY A 45 -13.47 7.10 -12.57
C GLY A 45 -14.38 8.23 -12.04
N GLU A 46 -15.63 7.88 -11.68
CA GLU A 46 -16.58 8.81 -11.06
C GLU A 46 -16.17 9.12 -9.61
N GLY A 47 -15.39 10.18 -9.43
CA GLY A 47 -15.08 10.76 -8.12
C GLY A 47 -13.89 10.12 -7.39
N ARG A 48 -13.43 10.80 -6.34
CA ARG A 48 -12.39 10.31 -5.43
C ARG A 48 -12.96 9.18 -4.59
N ARG A 49 -12.33 8.00 -4.65
CA ARG A 49 -12.66 6.85 -3.80
C ARG A 49 -11.52 6.60 -2.83
N SER A 50 -11.85 6.51 -1.56
CA SER A 50 -10.86 6.18 -0.54
C SER A 50 -11.49 5.34 0.55
N PHE A 51 -10.72 4.40 1.08
CA PHE A 51 -11.06 3.57 2.22
C PHE A 51 -9.76 3.20 2.95
N ARG A 52 -9.88 2.74 4.19
CA ARG A 52 -8.71 2.38 5.02
C ARG A 52 -8.85 0.98 5.56
N VAL A 53 -7.71 0.33 5.74
CA VAL A 53 -7.58 -0.95 6.45
C VAL A 53 -6.66 -0.70 7.66
N LEU A 54 -7.13 -1.00 8.86
CA LEU A 54 -6.51 -0.68 10.14
C LEU A 54 -6.05 -1.96 10.84
N ALA A 55 -4.81 -2.01 11.32
CA ALA A 55 -4.44 -3.03 12.30
C ALA A 55 -5.15 -2.74 13.63
N SER A 56 -5.72 -3.77 14.25
CA SER A 56 -6.26 -3.66 15.61
C SER A 56 -5.14 -3.33 16.58
N GLU A 57 -5.45 -2.69 17.71
CA GLU A 57 -4.46 -2.40 18.76
C GLU A 57 -3.72 -3.66 19.24
N SER A 58 -4.44 -4.79 19.33
CA SER A 58 -3.87 -6.09 19.69
C SER A 58 -2.91 -6.67 18.63
N ASP A 59 -3.05 -6.24 17.37
CA ASP A 59 -2.27 -6.72 16.23
C ASP A 59 -1.09 -5.80 15.88
N LEU A 60 -0.99 -4.61 16.50
CA LEU A 60 0.12 -3.67 16.27
C LEU A 60 1.51 -4.29 16.45
N PRO A 61 1.77 -5.12 17.49
CA PRO A 61 3.07 -5.79 17.61
C PRO A 61 3.36 -6.72 16.43
N SER A 62 2.35 -7.45 15.96
CA SER A 62 2.45 -8.35 14.81
C SER A 62 2.67 -7.56 13.51
N ALA A 63 2.01 -6.42 13.36
CA ALA A 63 2.18 -5.52 12.23
C ALA A 63 3.58 -4.87 12.20
N ALA A 64 4.14 -4.54 13.37
CA ALA A 64 5.51 -4.01 13.50
C ALA A 64 6.59 -5.03 13.14
N LEU A 65 6.33 -6.33 13.36
CA LEU A 65 7.21 -7.40 12.89
C LEU A 65 7.16 -7.58 11.36
N CYS A 66 6.10 -7.10 10.70
CA CYS A 66 5.99 -7.15 9.25
C CYS A 66 6.75 -5.99 8.62
N SER A 67 7.44 -6.26 7.50
CA SER A 67 7.90 -5.16 6.64
C SER A 67 6.69 -4.37 6.12
N VAL A 68 6.86 -3.06 5.91
CA VAL A 68 5.81 -2.17 5.34
C VAL A 68 5.19 -2.76 4.06
N GLU A 69 6.01 -3.38 3.21
CA GLU A 69 5.53 -4.08 2.01
C GLU A 69 4.61 -5.27 2.35
N ILE A 70 4.97 -6.12 3.32
CA ILE A 70 4.13 -7.26 3.74
C ILE A 70 2.80 -6.75 4.28
N PHE A 71 2.84 -5.69 5.10
CA PHE A 71 1.64 -5.06 5.63
C PHE A 71 0.71 -4.55 4.53
N CYS A 72 1.26 -3.86 3.51
CA CYS A 72 0.51 -3.47 2.31
C CYS A 72 -0.09 -4.68 1.58
N ARG A 73 0.68 -5.75 1.39
CA ARG A 73 0.22 -6.96 0.69
C ARG A 73 -0.92 -7.66 1.42
N LEU A 74 -0.90 -7.70 2.75
CA LEU A 74 -2.02 -8.20 3.56
C LEU A 74 -3.27 -7.35 3.35
N ALA A 75 -3.15 -6.03 3.49
CA ALA A 75 -4.27 -5.11 3.29
C ALA A 75 -4.87 -5.20 1.87
N ILE A 76 -4.03 -5.36 0.84
CA ILE A 76 -4.49 -5.58 -0.55
C ILE A 76 -5.20 -6.92 -0.69
N GLY A 77 -4.64 -7.99 -0.11
CA GLY A 77 -5.25 -9.33 -0.13
C GLY A 77 -6.66 -9.30 0.46
N GLN A 78 -6.83 -8.60 1.58
CA GLN A 78 -8.14 -8.39 2.19
C GLN A 78 -9.05 -7.50 1.34
N ALA A 79 -8.54 -6.41 0.79
CA ALA A 79 -9.32 -5.53 -0.09
C ALA A 79 -9.92 -6.28 -1.28
N ILE A 80 -9.19 -7.25 -1.84
CA ILE A 80 -9.66 -8.14 -2.91
C ILE A 80 -10.65 -9.18 -2.37
N ARG A 81 -10.29 -9.91 -1.31
CA ARG A 81 -11.13 -10.96 -0.71
C ARG A 81 -12.51 -10.44 -0.31
N ASP A 82 -12.56 -9.28 0.33
CA ASP A 82 -13.77 -8.73 0.93
C ASP A 82 -14.45 -7.66 0.04
N SER A 83 -13.86 -7.41 -1.14
CA SER A 83 -14.29 -6.40 -2.13
C SER A 83 -14.43 -4.99 -1.52
N LEU A 84 -13.48 -4.58 -0.68
CA LEU A 84 -13.54 -3.32 0.08
C LEU A 84 -13.59 -2.08 -0.84
N TYR A 85 -13.04 -2.18 -2.04
CA TYR A 85 -13.12 -1.13 -3.08
C TYR A 85 -14.56 -0.85 -3.58
N ALA A 86 -15.52 -1.74 -3.33
CA ALA A 86 -16.93 -1.54 -3.61
C ALA A 86 -17.71 -0.99 -2.40
N LYS A 87 -17.05 -0.96 -1.22
CA LYS A 87 -17.64 -0.66 0.09
C LYS A 87 -17.09 0.63 0.70
N THR A 88 -16.62 1.55 -0.12
CA THR A 88 -15.90 2.74 0.34
C THR A 88 -16.75 3.69 1.20
N ALA A 89 -18.06 3.52 1.22
CA ALA A 89 -18.97 4.27 2.09
C ALA A 89 -19.10 3.69 3.51
N GLU A 90 -18.60 2.46 3.75
CA GLU A 90 -18.72 1.76 5.04
C GLU A 90 -17.66 2.19 6.07
N GLY A 91 -16.76 3.09 5.70
CA GLY A 91 -15.73 3.64 6.59
C GLY A 91 -14.44 2.83 6.59
N ASP A 92 -13.84 2.68 7.77
CA ASP A 92 -12.56 1.98 7.94
C ASP A 92 -12.79 0.49 8.24
N HIS A 93 -11.91 -0.37 7.73
CA HIS A 93 -11.97 -1.81 7.89
C HIS A 93 -10.85 -2.30 8.80
N VAL A 94 -11.10 -3.32 9.61
CA VAL A 94 -10.06 -3.94 10.45
C VAL A 94 -9.31 -4.99 9.65
N LEU A 95 -7.98 -4.97 9.73
CA LEU A 95 -7.08 -5.92 9.09
C LEU A 95 -7.20 -7.29 9.74
N ASP A 96 -7.55 -8.29 8.95
CA ASP A 96 -7.45 -9.69 9.31
C ASP A 96 -6.03 -10.18 9.03
N MET A 97 -5.24 -10.35 10.10
CA MET A 97 -3.85 -10.82 10.00
C MET A 97 -3.72 -12.25 9.45
N CYS A 98 -4.81 -13.02 9.36
CA CYS A 98 -4.80 -14.34 8.74
C CYS A 98 -4.99 -14.32 7.22
N VAL A 99 -5.24 -13.13 6.63
CA VAL A 99 -5.39 -13.01 5.18
C VAL A 99 -4.08 -13.36 4.47
N GLN A 100 -4.17 -13.98 3.30
CA GLN A 100 -2.99 -14.28 2.51
C GLN A 100 -2.42 -12.97 1.91
N PRO A 101 -1.10 -12.73 2.01
CA PRO A 101 -0.47 -11.59 1.37
C PRO A 101 -0.67 -11.65 -0.15
N TRP A 102 -1.13 -10.54 -0.73
CA TRP A 102 -1.30 -10.43 -2.17
C TRP A 102 0.05 -10.50 -2.91
N GLN A 103 0.10 -11.31 -3.97
CA GLN A 103 1.32 -11.61 -4.73
C GLN A 103 1.46 -10.78 -6.01
N GLY A 104 0.54 -9.86 -6.28
CA GLY A 104 0.62 -9.00 -7.46
C GLY A 104 1.70 -7.91 -7.37
N GLU A 105 1.73 -7.08 -8.41
CA GLU A 105 2.72 -6.02 -8.55
C GLU A 105 2.43 -4.87 -7.58
N LEU A 106 3.38 -4.60 -6.69
CA LEU A 106 3.35 -3.47 -5.77
C LEU A 106 4.46 -2.49 -6.14
N ARG A 107 4.11 -1.34 -6.72
CA ARG A 107 5.11 -0.37 -7.17
C ARG A 107 5.27 0.76 -6.16
N PRO A 108 6.45 1.02 -5.60
CA PRO A 108 6.62 2.16 -4.71
C PRO A 108 6.49 3.51 -5.44
N VAL A 109 5.79 4.45 -4.83
CA VAL A 109 5.63 5.82 -5.31
C VAL A 109 6.96 6.57 -5.07
N GLY A 110 7.45 7.28 -6.09
CA GLY A 110 8.69 8.05 -5.97
C GLY A 110 9.98 7.29 -6.32
N SER A 111 9.90 6.04 -6.78
CA SER A 111 10.99 5.41 -7.55
C SER A 111 11.11 6.10 -8.92
N ARG A 112 11.56 7.36 -8.91
CA ARG A 112 12.09 8.00 -10.11
C ARG A 112 13.38 7.26 -10.41
N ASN A 113 13.32 6.35 -11.37
CA ASN A 113 14.46 5.74 -12.08
C ASN A 113 15.83 6.29 -11.65
N GLU A 114 16.52 5.55 -10.80
CA GLU A 114 17.99 5.59 -10.72
C GLU A 114 18.64 5.03 -12.00
N GLN A 115 17.84 4.71 -13.03
CA GLN A 115 18.27 4.63 -14.42
C GLN A 115 18.35 6.04 -15.05
N ARG A 116 19.16 6.92 -14.48
CA ARG A 116 19.84 7.93 -15.30
C ARG A 116 21.32 7.66 -15.12
N LEU A 117 21.87 6.88 -16.06
CA LEU A 117 23.31 6.65 -16.17
C LEU A 117 24.08 7.96 -15.91
N PRO A 118 25.23 7.91 -15.22
CA PRO A 118 26.08 9.08 -15.13
C PRO A 118 26.46 9.48 -16.55
N ARG A 119 26.01 10.65 -17.00
CA ARG A 119 26.67 11.32 -18.12
C ARG A 119 28.05 11.70 -17.59
N SER A 120 29.03 10.86 -17.86
CA SER A 120 30.44 11.23 -17.79
C SER A 120 30.65 12.39 -18.75
N HIS A 121 30.53 13.61 -18.26
CA HIS A 121 31.17 14.75 -18.89
C HIS A 121 32.66 14.64 -18.52
N SER A 122 33.40 13.88 -19.32
CA SER A 122 34.85 14.05 -19.38
C SER A 122 35.12 15.33 -20.16
N LEU A 123 35.40 16.41 -19.44
CA LEU A 123 36.10 17.57 -19.97
C LEU A 123 37.59 17.33 -19.71
N GLY A 124 38.35 17.12 -20.78
CA GLY A 124 39.79 16.94 -20.80
C GLY A 124 40.26 16.79 -22.23
#